data_AF-A0A7C3RD84-F1
#
_entry.id   AF-A0A7C3RD84-F1
#
_cell.length_a   1.000
_cell.length_b   1.000
_cell.length_c   1.000
_cell.angle_alpha   90.00
_cell.angle_beta   90.00
_cell.angle_gamma   90.00
#
_symmetry.space_group_name_H-M   'P 1'
#
loop_
_entity.id
_entity.type
_entity.pdbx_description
1 polymer ?
#
loop_
_entity_poly.entity_id
_entity_poly.type
_entity_poly.pdbx_seq_one_letter_code
_entity_poly.pdbx_strand_id
1 'polypeptide(L)'
;MAWLETTRLLSSWKNTDLQSQSVIEESFYKSLFLRTEVVFGKASRHALKEKYLKHRESYEEIFRYYYHFIGELVEKGVLKILPLSFDIVSASIEISWKYGLLPNDALTAVTCKHYGIRRIATFDEDFKRVDFLEVVEL
;
A
#
# COMPACT_ATOMS: atom_id res chain seq x y z
N MET A 1 -18.00 -15.00 -16.51
CA MET A 1 -17.79 -13.86 -17.43
C MET A 1 -16.78 -12.86 -16.86
N ALA A 2 -17.00 -12.27 -15.67
CA ALA A 2 -16.05 -11.33 -15.05
C ALA A 2 -14.61 -11.89 -14.85
N TRP A 3 -14.46 -13.16 -14.47
CA TRP A 3 -13.15 -13.80 -14.25
C TRP A 3 -12.24 -13.83 -15.48
N LEU A 4 -12.79 -14.09 -16.68
CA LEU A 4 -12.02 -14.13 -17.93
C LEU A 4 -11.53 -12.74 -18.34
N GLU A 5 -12.33 -11.72 -18.07
CA GLU A 5 -12.04 -10.33 -18.36
C GLU A 5 -10.94 -9.78 -17.45
N THR A 6 -11.03 -10.06 -16.14
CA THR A 6 -9.97 -9.73 -15.18
C THR A 6 -8.65 -10.41 -15.54
N THR A 7 -8.68 -11.70 -15.91
CA THR A 7 -7.47 -12.44 -16.29
C THR A 7 -6.83 -11.87 -17.55
N ARG A 8 -7.65 -11.42 -18.51
CA ARG A 8 -7.18 -10.78 -19.75
C ARG A 8 -6.58 -9.41 -19.50
N LEU A 9 -7.19 -8.61 -18.61
CA LEU A 9 -6.65 -7.31 -18.17
C LEU A 9 -5.29 -7.51 -17.49
N LEU A 10 -5.21 -8.44 -16.53
CA LEU A 10 -3.98 -8.76 -15.81
C LEU A 10 -2.87 -9.30 -16.71
N SER A 11 -3.22 -10.07 -17.76
CA SER A 11 -2.25 -10.58 -18.73
C SER A 11 -1.67 -9.51 -19.67
N SER A 12 -2.32 -8.33 -19.76
CA SER A 12 -1.82 -7.19 -20.54
C SER A 12 -0.86 -6.29 -19.77
N TRP A 13 -0.82 -6.44 -18.43
CA TRP A 13 0.11 -5.72 -17.58
C TRP A 13 1.47 -6.42 -17.68
N LYS A 14 2.47 -5.71 -18.22
CA LYS A 14 3.84 -6.24 -18.23
C LYS A 14 4.28 -6.37 -16.77
N ASN A 15 4.62 -7.59 -16.34
CA ASN A 15 5.17 -7.93 -15.02
C ASN A 15 6.18 -6.87 -14.51
N THR A 16 5.76 -5.86 -13.74
CA THR A 16 6.70 -4.82 -13.25
C THR A 16 6.22 -3.98 -12.06
N ASP A 17 5.00 -4.14 -11.52
CA ASP A 17 4.57 -3.28 -10.41
C ASP A 17 5.21 -3.71 -9.09
N LEU A 18 5.81 -2.73 -8.41
CA LEU A 18 6.59 -2.92 -7.19
C LEU A 18 5.90 -2.18 -6.05
N GLN A 19 5.69 -2.88 -4.95
CA GLN A 19 5.05 -2.30 -3.78
C GLN A 19 5.85 -2.62 -2.52
N SER A 20 5.99 -1.63 -1.64
CA SER A 20 6.60 -1.84 -0.33
C SER A 20 5.62 -2.56 0.60
N GLN A 21 6.15 -3.40 1.48
CA GLN A 21 5.36 -4.09 2.49
C GLN A 21 4.58 -3.12 3.39
N SER A 22 5.14 -1.94 3.69
CA SER A 22 4.48 -0.92 4.52
C SER A 22 3.23 -0.34 3.88
N VAL A 23 3.18 -0.19 2.55
CA VAL A 23 1.99 0.32 1.86
C VAL A 23 0.84 -0.69 1.92
N ILE A 24 1.12 -2.00 1.83
CA ILE A 24 0.08 -3.03 2.02
C ILE A 24 -0.49 -2.96 3.44
N GLU A 25 0.38 -2.91 4.44
CA GLU A 25 -0.03 -2.86 5.84
C GLU A 25 -0.85 -1.60 6.15
N GLU A 26 -0.37 -0.43 5.73
CA GLU A 26 -1.04 0.83 5.99
C GLU A 26 -2.39 0.92 5.28
N SER A 27 -2.45 0.51 4.00
CA SER A 27 -3.70 0.53 3.24
C SER A 27 -4.73 -0.45 3.82
N PHE A 28 -4.28 -1.62 4.29
CA PHE A 28 -5.15 -2.58 4.97
C PHE A 28 -5.71 -1.98 6.25
N TYR A 29 -4.86 -1.39 7.08
CA TYR A 29 -5.28 -0.73 8.31
C TYR A 29 -6.26 0.41 8.06
N LYS A 30 -5.98 1.29 7.10
CA LYS A 30 -6.86 2.39 6.70
C LYS A 30 -8.21 1.88 6.17
N SER A 31 -8.21 0.81 5.39
CA SER A 31 -9.44 0.17 4.90
C SER A 31 -10.31 -0.32 6.07
N LEU A 32 -9.70 -0.97 7.06
CA LEU A 32 -10.42 -1.39 8.27
C LEU A 32 -10.98 -0.19 9.03
N PHE A 33 -10.18 0.87 9.23
CA PHE A 33 -10.61 2.08 9.92
C PHE A 33 -11.80 2.76 9.22
N LEU A 34 -11.72 2.95 7.91
CA LEU A 34 -12.79 3.55 7.10
C LEU A 34 -14.05 2.69 7.13
N ARG A 35 -13.92 1.37 7.07
CA ARG A 35 -15.08 0.47 7.20
C ARG A 35 -15.73 0.56 8.57
N THR A 36 -14.95 0.73 9.64
CA THR A 36 -15.52 0.99 10.97
C THR A 36 -16.36 2.26 10.97
N GLU A 37 -15.88 3.32 10.33
CA GLU A 37 -16.62 4.57 10.20
C GLU A 37 -17.90 4.39 9.38
N VAL A 38 -17.80 3.76 8.20
CA VAL A 38 -18.94 3.55 7.29
C VAL A 38 -20.03 2.68 7.93
N VAL A 39 -19.67 1.59 8.60
CA VAL A 39 -20.65 0.63 9.14
C VAL A 39 -21.20 1.06 10.49
N PHE A 40 -20.37 1.65 11.36
CA PHE A 40 -20.74 1.91 12.75
C PHE A 40 -20.82 3.40 13.10
N GLY A 41 -20.51 4.30 12.16
CA GLY A 41 -20.51 5.76 12.38
C GLY A 41 -19.42 6.21 13.36
N LYS A 42 -18.32 5.45 13.50
CA LYS A 42 -17.25 5.73 14.48
C LYS A 42 -15.87 5.69 13.83
N ALA A 43 -15.15 6.81 13.89
CA ALA A 43 -13.78 6.94 13.39
C ALA A 43 -12.77 7.05 14.54
N SER A 44 -12.40 5.91 15.14
CA SER A 44 -11.30 5.90 16.14
C SER A 44 -10.61 4.55 16.23
N ARG A 45 -9.33 4.56 16.65
CA ARG A 45 -8.55 3.33 16.86
C ARG A 45 -9.20 2.40 17.89
N HIS A 46 -9.79 2.99 18.94
CA HIS A 46 -10.51 2.24 19.96
C HIS A 46 -11.77 1.58 19.39
N ALA A 47 -12.56 2.34 18.61
CA ALA A 47 -13.75 1.81 17.95
C ALA A 47 -13.39 0.70 16.96
N LEU A 48 -12.35 0.87 16.15
CA LEU A 48 -11.86 -0.18 15.25
C LEU A 48 -11.53 -1.45 16.04
N LYS A 49 -10.71 -1.34 17.11
CA LYS A 49 -10.35 -2.50 17.94
C LYS A 49 -11.58 -3.20 18.53
N GLU A 50 -12.50 -2.43 19.10
CA GLU A 50 -13.71 -2.97 19.72
C GLU A 50 -14.62 -3.67 18.69
N LYS A 51 -14.87 -3.01 17.55
CA LYS A 51 -15.79 -3.47 16.52
C LYS A 51 -15.23 -4.63 15.72
N TYR A 52 -13.94 -4.60 15.41
CA TYR A 52 -13.27 -5.72 14.76
C TYR A 52 -13.38 -7.02 15.57
N LEU A 53 -13.30 -6.95 16.91
CA LEU A 53 -13.46 -8.13 17.76
C LEU A 53 -14.90 -8.67 17.78
N LYS A 54 -15.90 -7.79 17.75
CA LYS A 54 -17.32 -8.14 17.93
C LYS A 54 -18.09 -8.40 16.63
N HIS A 55 -17.63 -7.86 15.51
CA HIS A 55 -18.36 -7.84 14.23
C HIS A 55 -17.41 -8.12 13.05
N ARG A 56 -16.68 -9.23 13.10
CA ARG A 56 -15.65 -9.58 12.09
C ARG A 56 -16.21 -9.68 10.68
N GLU A 57 -17.43 -10.20 10.55
CA GLU A 57 -18.17 -10.33 9.30
C GLU A 57 -18.35 -8.98 8.58
N SER A 58 -18.42 -7.87 9.34
CA SER A 58 -18.54 -6.53 8.75
C SER A 58 -17.31 -6.11 7.93
N TYR A 59 -16.18 -6.83 8.05
CA TYR A 59 -14.92 -6.53 7.38
C TYR A 59 -14.54 -7.55 6.29
N GLU A 60 -15.37 -8.56 6.03
CA GLU A 60 -15.07 -9.68 5.11
C GLU A 60 -14.61 -9.22 3.72
N GLU A 61 -15.24 -8.18 3.17
CA GLU A 61 -14.89 -7.63 1.86
C GLU A 61 -13.44 -7.13 1.78
N ILE A 62 -12.94 -6.55 2.88
CA ILE A 62 -11.55 -6.07 2.97
C ILE A 62 -10.60 -7.27 2.99
N PHE A 63 -10.90 -8.29 3.79
CA PHE A 63 -10.10 -9.53 3.79
C PHE A 63 -10.07 -10.17 2.42
N ARG A 64 -11.22 -10.23 1.75
CA ARG A 64 -11.30 -10.80 0.40
C ARG A 64 -10.42 -10.04 -0.59
N TYR A 65 -10.42 -8.71 -0.52
CA TYR A 65 -9.55 -7.89 -1.37
C TYR A 65 -8.06 -8.15 -1.11
N TYR A 66 -7.60 -8.07 0.14
CA TYR A 66 -6.18 -8.22 0.45
C TYR A 66 -5.67 -9.67 0.34
N TYR A 67 -6.44 -10.63 0.82
CA TYR A 67 -6.00 -12.03 0.83
C TYR A 67 -6.16 -12.69 -0.53
N HIS A 68 -7.30 -12.52 -1.20
CA HIS A 68 -7.54 -13.19 -2.48
C HIS A 68 -7.04 -12.36 -3.65
N PHE A 69 -7.45 -11.10 -3.79
CA PHE A 69 -7.09 -10.32 -4.98
C PHE A 69 -5.59 -9.94 -4.96
N ILE A 70 -5.11 -9.26 -3.92
CA ILE A 70 -3.68 -8.90 -3.84
C ILE A 70 -2.80 -10.15 -3.75
N GLY A 71 -3.21 -11.17 -2.99
CA GLY A 71 -2.50 -12.45 -2.92
C GLY A 71 -2.32 -13.11 -4.29
N GLU A 72 -3.38 -13.17 -5.10
CA GLU A 72 -3.32 -13.72 -6.46
C GLU A 72 -2.41 -12.91 -7.39
N LEU A 73 -2.39 -11.57 -7.27
CA LEU A 73 -1.46 -10.73 -8.03
C LEU A 73 0.00 -11.02 -7.68
N VAL A 74 0.28 -11.27 -6.39
CA VAL A 74 1.63 -11.63 -5.93
C VAL A 74 2.02 -13.02 -6.40
N GLU A 75 1.14 -14.02 -6.25
CA GLU A 75 1.40 -15.40 -6.68
C GLU A 75 1.64 -15.51 -8.19
N LYS A 76 0.91 -14.73 -8.99
CA LYS A 76 1.09 -14.67 -10.45
C LYS A 76 2.28 -13.81 -10.87
N GLY A 77 2.96 -13.15 -9.95
CA GLY A 77 4.12 -12.28 -10.24
C GLY A 77 3.75 -10.96 -10.93
N VAL A 78 2.47 -10.58 -10.94
CA VAL A 78 1.99 -9.29 -11.45
C VAL A 78 2.44 -8.18 -10.50
N LEU A 79 2.30 -8.42 -9.19
CA LEU A 79 2.73 -7.53 -8.12
C LEU A 79 3.92 -8.16 -7.37
N LYS A 80 4.99 -7.39 -7.16
CA LYS A 80 6.13 -7.84 -6.35
C LYS A 80 6.27 -7.03 -5.07
N ILE A 81 6.31 -7.72 -3.94
CA ILE A 81 6.50 -7.11 -2.62
C ILE A 81 7.98 -6.97 -2.33
N LEU A 82 8.41 -5.74 -2.04
CA LEU A 82 9.80 -5.43 -1.72
C LEU A 82 10.04 -5.60 -0.21
N PRO A 83 11.02 -6.43 0.19
CA PRO A 83 11.36 -6.60 1.59
C PRO A 83 12.03 -5.34 2.15
N LEU A 84 11.83 -5.11 3.44
CA LEU A 84 12.46 -4.01 4.16
C LEU A 84 13.66 -4.54 4.97
N SER A 85 14.81 -3.89 4.81
CA SER A 85 15.99 -4.13 5.64
C SER A 85 16.14 -3.04 6.70
N PHE A 86 16.96 -3.29 7.72
CA PHE A 86 17.28 -2.28 8.73
C PHE A 86 17.94 -1.03 8.11
N ASP A 87 18.73 -1.20 7.05
CA ASP A 87 19.37 -0.09 6.33
C ASP A 87 18.31 0.79 5.65
N ILE A 88 17.28 0.19 5.05
CA ILE A 88 16.15 0.92 4.45
C ILE A 88 15.38 1.68 5.54
N VAL A 89 15.10 1.03 6.67
CA VAL A 89 14.35 1.63 7.78
C VAL A 89 15.13 2.76 8.45
N SER A 90 16.43 2.61 8.65
CA SER A 90 17.26 3.66 9.26
C SER A 90 17.45 4.86 8.33
N ALA A 91 17.68 4.63 7.04
CA ALA A 91 17.79 5.71 6.06
C ALA A 91 16.47 6.48 5.86
N SER A 92 15.31 5.90 6.19
CA SER A 92 14.04 6.61 6.11
C SER A 92 13.90 7.75 7.12
N ILE A 93 14.63 7.71 8.24
CA ILE A 93 14.65 8.80 9.23
C ILE A 93 15.28 10.05 8.61
N GLU A 94 16.42 9.90 7.92
CA GLU A 94 17.10 11.01 7.25
C GLU A 94 16.24 11.58 6.11
N ILE A 95 15.63 10.71 5.32
CA ILE A 95 14.78 11.09 4.18
C ILE A 95 13.49 11.77 4.65
N SER A 96 12.90 11.31 5.75
CA SER A 96 11.77 11.97 6.41
C SER A 96 12.12 13.41 6.77
N TRP A 97 13.27 13.61 7.44
CA TRP A 97 13.73 14.95 7.80
C TRP A 97 14.05 15.82 6.59
N LYS A 98 14.76 15.29 5.59
CA LYS A 98 15.20 16.03 4.40
C LYS A 98 14.04 16.58 3.56
N TYR A 99 12.99 15.78 3.36
CA TYR A 99 11.89 16.13 2.45
C TYR A 99 10.57 16.46 3.17
N GLY A 100 10.57 16.42 4.51
CA GLY A 100 9.37 16.65 5.32
C GLY A 100 8.30 15.59 5.07
N LEU A 101 8.70 14.32 4.89
CA LEU A 101 7.80 13.20 4.67
C LEU A 101 7.42 12.53 5.99
N LEU A 102 6.18 12.06 6.12
CA LEU A 102 5.80 11.20 7.23
C LEU A 102 6.55 9.86 7.16
N PRO A 103 6.66 9.10 8.27
CA PRO A 103 7.52 7.93 8.33
C PRO A 103 7.26 6.88 7.23
N ASN A 104 6.00 6.61 6.90
CA ASN A 104 5.65 5.64 5.85
C ASN A 104 5.99 6.13 4.45
N ASP A 105 5.81 7.42 4.17
CA ASP A 105 6.15 8.02 2.88
C ASP A 105 7.66 8.10 2.69
N ALA A 106 8.39 8.47 3.75
CA ALA A 106 9.84 8.43 3.76
C ALA A 106 10.37 7.01 3.52
N LEU A 107 9.78 6.01 4.20
CA LEU A 107 10.14 4.60 4.02
C LEU A 107 9.88 4.12 2.58
N THR A 108 8.78 4.55 1.97
CA THR A 108 8.47 4.30 0.56
C THR A 108 9.53 4.95 -0.36
N ALA A 109 9.86 6.21 -0.14
CA ALA A 109 10.88 6.91 -0.93
C ALA A 109 12.26 6.23 -0.82
N VAL A 110 12.67 5.79 0.38
CA VAL A 110 13.93 5.05 0.57
C VAL A 110 13.89 3.68 -0.07
N THR A 111 12.76 2.98 0.02
CA THR A 111 12.58 1.69 -0.66
C THR A 111 12.77 1.88 -2.16
N CYS A 112 12.17 2.91 -2.76
CA CYS A 112 12.38 3.22 -4.16
C CYS A 112 13.87 3.49 -4.48
N LYS A 113 14.53 4.34 -3.67
CA LYS A 113 15.96 4.65 -3.83
C LYS A 113 16.84 3.40 -3.75
N HIS A 114 16.61 2.53 -2.75
CA HIS A 114 17.39 1.33 -2.51
C HIS A 114 17.27 0.31 -3.65
N TYR A 115 16.07 0.16 -4.22
CA TYR A 115 15.81 -0.76 -5.33
C TYR A 115 16.02 -0.15 -6.72
N GLY A 116 16.54 1.09 -6.81
CA GLY A 116 16.79 1.77 -8.08
C GLY A 116 15.52 2.18 -8.84
N ILE A 117 14.39 2.30 -8.13
CA ILE A 117 13.10 2.71 -8.69
C ILE A 117 13.06 4.23 -8.74
N ARG A 118 12.91 4.78 -9.95
CA ARG A 118 12.87 6.22 -10.19
C ARG A 118 11.47 6.77 -10.42
N ARG A 119 10.49 5.91 -10.71
CA ARG A 119 9.11 6.32 -11.01
C ARG A 119 8.19 5.80 -9.94
N ILE A 120 7.32 6.66 -9.43
CA ILE A 120 6.32 6.32 -8.40
C ILE A 120 4.93 6.72 -8.89
N ALA A 121 4.00 5.77 -8.80
CA ALA A 121 2.57 6.05 -8.99
C ALA A 121 1.96 6.34 -7.62
N THR A 122 1.52 7.58 -7.40
CA THR A 122 0.94 8.02 -6.13
C THR A 122 0.01 9.21 -6.36
N PHE A 123 -1.01 9.35 -5.50
CA PHE A 123 -1.84 10.56 -5.42
C PHE A 123 -1.31 11.58 -4.41
N ASP A 124 -0.20 11.27 -3.74
CA ASP A 124 0.41 12.13 -2.75
C ASP A 124 1.44 13.06 -3.40
N GLU A 125 1.05 14.33 -3.48
CA GLU A 125 1.85 15.42 -4.02
C GLU A 125 3.16 15.65 -3.25
N ASP A 126 3.26 15.17 -2.00
CA ASP A 126 4.46 15.30 -1.19
C ASP A 126 5.68 14.64 -1.82
N PHE A 127 5.48 13.58 -2.61
CA PHE A 127 6.54 12.91 -3.35
C PHE A 127 7.16 13.78 -4.45
N LYS A 128 6.49 14.85 -4.90
CA LYS A 128 7.07 15.81 -5.86
C LYS A 128 8.25 16.59 -5.27
N ARG A 129 8.40 16.63 -3.94
CA ARG A 129 9.57 17.23 -3.26
C ARG A 129 10.81 16.34 -3.31
N VAL A 130 10.65 15.05 -3.64
CA VAL A 130 11.74 14.05 -3.61
C VAL A 130 12.51 14.07 -4.92
N ASP A 131 13.68 14.71 -4.92
CA ASP A 131 14.51 14.98 -6.11
C ASP A 131 14.93 13.75 -6.96
N PHE A 132 14.94 12.54 -6.38
CA PHE A 132 15.30 11.31 -7.07
C PHE A 132 14.09 10.50 -7.58
N LEU A 133 12.87 10.98 -7.36
CA LEU A 133 11.63 10.34 -7.83
C LEU A 133 10.91 11.19 -8.87
N GLU A 134 10.38 10.50 -9.87
CA GLU A 134 9.46 11.02 -10.88
C GLU A 134 8.06 10.51 -10.54
N VAL A 135 7.14 11.43 -10.21
CA VAL A 135 5.74 11.09 -9.97
C VAL A 135 5.06 10.85 -11.32
N VAL A 136 4.47 9.67 -11.50
CA VAL A 136 3.70 9.30 -12.69
C VAL A 136 2.25 9.69 -12.46
N GLU A 137 1.73 10.58 -13.30
CA GLU A 137 0.31 10.92 -13.33
C GLU A 137 -0.47 9.76 -13.98
N LEU A 138 -1.53 9.32 -13.31
CA LEU A 138 -2.42 8.22 -13.74
C LEU A 138 -3.72 8.75 -14.35
#